data_AF-A0A520IJ75-F1
#
_entry.id   AF-A0A520IJ75-F1
#
_cell.length_a   1.000
_cell.length_b   1.000
_cell.length_c   1.000
_cell.angle_alpha   90.00
_cell.angle_beta   90.00
_cell.angle_gamma   90.00
#
_symmetry.space_group_name_H-M   'P 1'
#
loop_
_entity.id
_entity.type
_entity.pdbx_description
1 polymer ?
#
loop_
_entity_poly.entity_id
_entity_poly.type
_entity_poly.pdbx_seq_one_letter_code
_entity_poly.pdbx_strand_id
1 'polypeptide(L)' 'MTSTFKNRVELLRKAQQALINRKNQIEEQGNGVFDRYTYPVLTAAHVPLEWKYDFDPDANPYFMERIGVNAV' A
#
# COMPACT_ATOMS: atom_id res chain seq x y z
N MET A 1 15.80 -4.32 18.35
CA MET A 1 15.02 -3.56 17.34
C MET A 1 15.77 -2.26 17.00
N THR A 2 16.40 -2.19 15.82
CA THR A 2 17.21 -1.04 15.36
C THR A 2 16.32 0.17 15.02
N SER A 3 16.84 1.39 15.17
CA SER A 3 16.13 2.64 14.84
C SER A 3 15.62 2.63 13.38
N THR A 4 16.44 2.12 12.45
CA THR A 4 16.12 2.00 11.03
C THR A 4 14.88 1.12 10.76
N PHE A 5 14.77 -0.03 11.42
CA PHE A 5 13.64 -0.94 11.26
C PHE A 5 12.32 -0.26 11.64
N LYS A 6 12.28 0.33 12.85
CA LYS A 6 11.09 1.02 13.36
C LYS A 6 10.64 2.16 12.44
N ASN A 7 11.58 3.03 12.06
CA ASN A 7 11.29 4.17 11.21
C ASN A 7 10.71 3.74 9.85
N ARG A 8 11.22 2.63 9.29
CA ARG A 8 10.74 2.12 8.01
C ARG A 8 9.37 1.48 8.10
N VAL A 9 9.09 0.72 9.17
CA VAL A 9 7.75 0.17 9.46
C VAL A 9 6.72 1.29 9.59
N GLU A 10 7.02 2.33 10.38
CA GLU A 10 6.10 3.46 10.59
C GLU A 10 5.83 4.22 9.30
N LEU A 11 6.87 4.49 8.51
CA LEU A 11 6.75 5.15 7.22
C LEU A 11 5.82 4.39 6.26
N LEU A 12 6.01 3.07 6.14
CA LEU A 12 5.23 2.23 5.23
C LEU A 12 3.79 2.06 5.70
N ARG A 13 3.55 1.89 7.01
CA ARG A 13 2.18 1.84 7.57
C ARG A 13 1.43 3.14 7.33
N LYS A 14 2.08 4.29 7.54
CA LYS A 14 1.48 5.59 7.26
C LYS A 14 1.10 5.74 5.78
N ALA A 15 2.00 5.34 4.87
CA ALA A 15 1.72 5.37 3.44
C ALA A 15 0.55 4.44 3.04
N GLN A 16 0.52 3.23 3.60
CA GLN A 16 -0.58 2.28 3.35
C GLN A 16 -1.92 2.81 3.89
N GLN A 17 -1.94 3.37 5.10
CA GLN A 17 -3.14 3.96 5.67
C GLN A 17 -3.63 5.14 4.80
N ALA A 18 -2.72 5.98 4.32
CA ALA A 18 -3.07 7.08 3.42
C ALA A 18 -3.64 6.57 2.08
N LEU A 19 -3.10 5.48 1.53
CA LEU A 19 -3.58 4.85 0.30
C LEU A 19 -5.00 4.27 0.47
N ILE A 20 -5.22 3.44 1.50
CA ILE A 20 -6.47 2.73 1.72
C ILE A 20 -7.62 3.70 2.06
N ASN A 21 -7.33 4.81 2.75
CA ASN A 21 -8.33 5.83 3.08
C ASN A 21 -8.45 6.94 2.04
N ARG A 22 -7.72 6.87 0.92
CA ARG A 22 -7.81 7.89 -0.12
C ARG A 22 -9.20 7.89 -0.71
N LYS A 23 -9.95 8.98 -0.50
CA LYS A 23 -11.25 9.18 -1.14
C LYS A 23 -11.10 9.18 -2.65
N ASN A 24 -11.92 8.38 -3.32
CA ASN A 24 -12.00 8.36 -4.76
C ASN A 24 -12.95 9.44 -5.28
N GLN A 25 -12.65 9.98 -6.46
CA GLN A 25 -13.42 11.04 -7.10
C GLN A 25 -13.99 10.53 -8.42
N ILE A 26 -15.22 10.94 -8.72
CA ILE A 26 -15.86 10.67 -10.01
C ILE A 26 -15.10 11.48 -11.07
N GLU A 27 -14.84 10.85 -12.20
CA GLU A 27 -14.29 11.50 -13.38
C GLU A 27 -15.39 12.29 -14.10
N GLU A 28 -15.15 13.56 -14.40
CA GLU A 28 -16.18 14.47 -14.93
C GLU A 28 -16.70 14.05 -16.32
N GLN A 29 -15.88 13.35 -17.11
CA GLN A 29 -16.23 12.90 -18.45
C GLN A 29 -16.82 11.49 -18.42
N GLY A 30 -18.13 11.40 -18.61
CA GLY A 30 -18.86 10.15 -18.73
C GLY A 30 -19.54 9.98 -20.09
N ASN A 31 -20.13 8.80 -20.30
CA ASN A 31 -21.01 8.52 -21.44
C ASN A 31 -22.50 8.62 -21.09
N GLY A 32 -22.84 9.07 -19.87
CA GLY A 32 -24.22 9.19 -19.37
C GLY A 32 -24.85 7.89 -18.88
N VAL A 33 -24.12 6.76 -18.85
CA VAL A 33 -24.62 5.45 -18.38
C VAL A 33 -24.00 5.07 -17.04
N PHE A 34 -22.71 5.33 -16.88
CA PHE A 34 -21.97 5.03 -15.65
C PHE A 34 -20.90 6.08 -15.38
N ASP A 35 -20.53 6.17 -14.11
CA ASP A 35 -19.45 7.03 -13.65
C ASP A 35 -18.14 6.25 -13.59
N ARG A 36 -17.08 6.83 -14.15
CA ARG A 36 -15.71 6.37 -13.89
C ARG A 36 -15.15 7.09 -12.68
N TYR A 37 -14.14 6.50 -12.07
CA TYR A 37 -13.45 7.07 -10.93
C TYR A 37 -11.96 7.20 -11.23
N THR A 38 -11.36 8.29 -10.73
CA THR A 38 -9.97 8.64 -11.03
C THR A 38 -8.97 7.59 -10.55
N TYR A 39 -9.20 6.98 -9.39
CA TYR A 39 -8.29 6.01 -8.81
C TYR A 39 -8.79 4.57 -8.95
N PRO A 40 -7.90 3.60 -9.24
CA PRO A 40 -8.26 2.19 -9.14
C PRO A 40 -8.72 1.86 -7.71
N VAL A 41 -9.71 0.98 -7.61
CA VAL A 41 -10.21 0.48 -6.32
C VAL A 41 -9.17 -0.40 -5.62
N LEU A 42 -8.36 -1.13 -6.39
CA LEU A 42 -7.25 -1.95 -5.90
C LEU A 42 -6.08 -1.87 -6.87
N THR A 43 -4.88 -2.01 -6.32
CA THR A 43 -3.61 -2.17 -7.01
C THR A 43 -2.75 -3.12 -6.17
N ALA A 44 -1.64 -3.63 -6.70
CA ALA A 44 -0.70 -4.44 -5.93
C ALA A 44 -0.21 -3.74 -4.63
N ALA A 45 -0.19 -2.41 -4.62
CA ALA A 45 0.18 -1.62 -3.44
C ALA A 45 -0.85 -1.69 -2.30
N HIS A 46 -2.08 -2.14 -2.56
CA HIS A 46 -3.13 -2.28 -1.54
C HIS A 46 -2.97 -3.55 -0.70
N VAL A 47 -2.11 -4.49 -1.11
CA VAL A 47 -1.84 -5.70 -0.34
C VAL A 47 -1.27 -5.36 1.05
N PRO A 48 -1.73 -6.02 2.12
CA PRO A 48 -1.18 -5.87 3.47
C PRO A 48 0.35 -5.94 3.51
N LEU A 49 0.99 -5.13 4.34
CA LEU A 49 2.46 -5.14 4.44
C LEU A 49 2.95 -6.51 4.94
N GLU A 50 2.18 -7.16 5.81
CA GLU A 50 2.45 -8.47 6.38
C GLU A 50 2.56 -9.58 5.32
N TRP A 51 2.03 -9.37 4.12
CA TRP A 51 2.16 -10.34 3.02
C TRP A 51 3.48 -10.16 2.25
N LYS A 52 4.06 -8.96 2.30
CA LYS A 52 5.23 -8.56 1.50
C LYS A 52 6.51 -8.50 2.33
N TYR A 53 6.40 -8.16 3.61
CA TYR A 53 7.50 -7.89 4.51
C TYR A 53 7.50 -8.88 5.67
N ASP A 54 8.71 -9.29 6.06
CA ASP A 54 8.94 -9.98 7.31
C ASP A 54 9.10 -8.95 8.44
N PHE A 55 8.26 -9.07 9.48
CA PHE A 55 8.22 -8.18 10.64
C PHE A 55 9.12 -8.65 11.80
N ASP A 56 9.87 -9.74 11.62
CA ASP A 56 10.93 -10.12 12.54
C ASP A 56 12.18 -9.23 12.32
N PRO A 57 12.55 -8.36 13.29
CA PRO A 57 13.71 -7.48 13.16
C PRO A 57 15.05 -8.23 13.18
N ASP A 58 15.09 -9.47 13.67
CA ASP A 58 16.31 -10.27 13.71
C ASP A 58 16.55 -10.96 12.35
N ALA A 59 15.47 -11.42 11.68
CA ALA A 59 15.52 -11.99 10.33
C ALA A 59 15.51 -10.93 9.20
N ASN A 60 14.97 -9.73 9.46
CA ASN A 60 14.88 -8.64 8.50
C ASN A 60 15.25 -7.27 9.11
N PRO A 61 16.52 -7.06 9.51
CA PRO A 61 16.95 -5.87 10.25
C PRO A 61 16.79 -4.54 9.51
N TYR A 62 16.63 -4.59 8.19
CA TYR A 62 16.44 -3.41 7.33
C TYR A 62 14.99 -3.25 6.84
N PHE A 63 14.07 -4.14 7.25
CA PHE A 63 12.67 -4.15 6.82
C PHE A 63 12.53 -4.06 5.29
N MET A 64 13.22 -4.96 4.60
CA MET A 64 13.19 -5.07 3.14
C MET A 64 11.99 -5.91 2.71
N GLU A 65 11.49 -5.63 1.49
CA GLU A 65 10.44 -6.44 0.88
C GLU A 65 11.00 -7.84 0.59
N ARG A 66 10.26 -8.87 1.01
CA ARG A 66 10.62 -10.27 0.86
C ARG A 66 9.84 -10.94 -0.26
N ILE A 67 8.58 -10.54 -0.43
CA ILE A 67 7.67 -11.11 -1.41
C ILE A 67 7.06 -9.95 -2.21
N GLY A 68 7.49 -9.83 -3.47
CA GLY A 68 6.89 -8.89 -4.40
C GLY A 68 5.53 -9.39 -4.89
N VAL A 69 4.55 -8.48 -4.97
CA VAL A 69 3.23 -8.78 -5.54
C VAL A 69 3.02 -7.94 -6.79
N ASN A 70 2.75 -8.61 -7.92
CA ASN A 70 2.56 -7.98 -9.23
C ASN A 70 1.12 -8.11 -9.76
N ALA A 71 0.20 -8.63 -8.94
CA ALA A 71 -1.19 -8.84 -9.29
C ALA A 71 -2.11 -7.97 -8.43
N VAL A 72 -3.34 -7.80 -8.91
CA VAL A 72 -4.46 -7.13 -8.22
C VAL A 72 -5.54 -8.17 -7.95
#